data_AF-A0A7S1RBY8-F1
#
_entry.id   AF-A0A7S1RBY8-F1
#
_cell.length_a   1.000
_cell.length_b   1.000
_cell.length_c   1.000
_cell.angle_alpha   90.00
_cell.angle_beta   90.00
_cell.angle_gamma   90.00
#
_symmetry.space_group_name_H-M   'P 1'
#
loop_
_entity.id
_entity.type
_entity.pdbx_description
1 polymer ?
#
loop_
_entity_poly.entity_id
_entity_poly.type
_entity_poly.pdbx_seq_one_letter_code
_entity_poly.pdbx_strand_id
1 'polypeptide(L)'
;QGLRWLKPSRLDSLQEGTPPGSNREGEVARMTSVVDTKVAIRAFKGCVKEKGGEACSAERKAVVLGVAAATKSECAPFVEDFFSCFAHRYSLSSCNDATVSKMLKCQEQFSGSLLSK
;
A
#
# COMPACT_ATOMS: atom_id res chain seq x y z
N GLN A 1 21.19 -31.37 -17.29
CA GLN A 1 21.55 -29.94 -17.40
C GLN A 1 20.27 -29.23 -17.84
N GLY A 2 19.44 -28.60 -17.02
CA GLY A 2 19.68 -27.79 -15.83
C GLY A 2 19.05 -26.43 -16.13
N LEU A 3 17.86 -26.15 -15.57
CA LEU A 3 17.31 -24.84 -15.20
C LEU A 3 15.86 -25.05 -14.74
N ARG A 4 15.70 -25.26 -13.43
CA ARG A 4 14.42 -25.12 -12.72
C ARG A 4 14.16 -23.61 -12.59
N TRP A 5 13.13 -23.11 -13.23
CA TRP A 5 12.47 -21.88 -12.83
C TRP A 5 11.01 -22.19 -12.57
N LEU A 6 10.57 -21.81 -11.38
CA LEU A 6 9.30 -22.17 -10.78
C LEU A 6 8.12 -21.71 -11.64
N LYS A 7 7.08 -22.57 -11.65
CA LYS A 7 5.75 -22.32 -12.22
C LYS A 7 5.16 -20.99 -11.71
N PRO A 8 4.60 -20.14 -12.58
CA PRO A 8 3.65 -19.12 -12.15
C PRO A 8 2.30 -19.81 -11.93
N SER A 9 2.09 -20.33 -10.72
CA SER A 9 0.74 -20.56 -10.22
C SER A 9 0.27 -19.28 -9.54
N ARG A 10 -0.91 -18.81 -9.94
CA ARG A 10 -1.74 -17.75 -9.31
C ARG A 10 -1.81 -16.43 -10.09
N LEU A 11 -2.43 -16.50 -11.26
CA LEU A 11 -3.13 -15.35 -11.85
C LEU A 11 -4.31 -15.82 -12.71
N ASP A 12 -5.30 -16.48 -12.10
CA ASP A 12 -6.67 -16.49 -12.61
C ASP A 12 -7.63 -17.03 -11.54
N SER A 13 -8.39 -16.14 -10.91
CA SER A 13 -9.69 -16.46 -10.33
C SER A 13 -10.37 -15.14 -9.99
N LEU A 14 -11.31 -14.75 -10.86
CA LEU A 14 -12.45 -13.90 -10.55
C LEU A 14 -12.94 -14.19 -9.12
N GLN A 15 -13.09 -13.16 -8.31
CA GLN A 15 -13.83 -13.24 -7.05
C GLN A 15 -15.16 -12.50 -7.19
N GLU A 16 -16.10 -13.10 -7.91
CA GLU A 16 -17.51 -13.02 -7.56
C GLU A 16 -17.83 -14.23 -6.67
N GLY A 17 -18.35 -13.99 -5.47
CA GLY A 17 -18.77 -15.05 -4.56
C GLY A 17 -18.57 -14.72 -3.08
N THR A 18 -19.56 -14.05 -2.50
CA THR A 18 -19.70 -13.84 -1.05
C THR A 18 -20.39 -15.07 -0.42
N PRO A 19 -19.89 -15.62 0.69
CA PRO A 19 -20.70 -16.45 1.60
C PRO A 19 -20.97 -15.74 2.95
N PRO A 20 -22.10 -16.01 3.63
CA PRO A 20 -22.44 -15.40 4.92
C PRO A 20 -21.86 -16.26 6.06
N GLY A 21 -21.05 -15.67 6.94
CA GLY A 21 -20.46 -16.43 8.05
C GLY A 21 -19.50 -15.66 8.93
N SER A 22 -20.06 -14.77 9.76
CA SER A 22 -19.61 -14.39 11.11
C SER A 22 -18.13 -14.57 11.47
N ASN A 23 -17.35 -13.49 11.45
CA ASN A 23 -16.67 -12.91 12.64
C ASN A 23 -15.71 -11.77 12.22
N ARG A 24 -16.10 -10.52 12.54
CA ARG A 24 -15.22 -9.38 12.88
C ARG A 24 -13.86 -9.20 12.17
N GLU A 25 -13.83 -9.23 10.84
CA GLU A 25 -12.76 -8.60 10.03
C GLU A 25 -13.33 -7.67 8.95
N GLY A 26 -14.53 -7.16 9.21
CA GLY A 26 -15.20 -6.13 8.42
C GLY A 26 -15.26 -4.81 9.17
N GLU A 27 -14.16 -4.36 9.78
CA GLU A 27 -14.06 -2.94 10.13
C GLU A 27 -13.49 -2.25 8.91
N VAL A 28 -14.41 -1.86 8.03
CA VAL A 28 -14.38 -0.70 7.15
C VAL A 28 -12.96 -0.28 6.75
N ALA A 29 -12.70 -0.23 5.44
CA ALA A 29 -11.89 0.85 4.91
C ALA A 29 -12.57 2.19 5.28
N ARG A 30 -12.63 2.53 6.58
CA ARG A 30 -12.83 3.88 7.09
C ARG A 30 -11.76 4.60 6.32
N MET A 31 -12.16 5.54 5.48
CA MET A 31 -11.25 6.40 4.73
C MET A 31 -10.15 6.81 5.69
N THR A 32 -9.01 6.13 5.63
CA THR A 32 -7.99 6.25 6.67
C THR A 32 -7.34 7.56 6.37
N SER A 33 -7.81 8.61 7.05
CA SER A 33 -7.30 9.94 6.82
C SER A 33 -5.82 9.94 7.18
N VAL A 34 -5.07 10.85 6.56
CA VAL A 34 -3.72 11.20 6.98
C VAL A 34 -3.65 11.41 8.51
N VAL A 35 -4.72 11.94 9.10
CA VAL A 35 -4.86 12.12 10.55
C VAL A 35 -4.96 10.79 11.29
N ASP A 36 -5.81 9.87 10.85
CA ASP A 36 -5.96 8.54 11.46
C ASP A 36 -4.65 7.75 11.37
N THR A 37 -3.96 7.84 10.24
CA THR A 37 -2.63 7.25 10.04
C THR A 37 -1.62 7.82 11.03
N LYS A 38 -1.62 9.13 11.29
CA LYS A 38 -0.76 9.74 12.32
C LYS A 38 -1.10 9.25 13.73
N VAL A 39 -2.37 9.05 14.05
CA VAL A 39 -2.79 8.48 15.33
C VAL A 39 -2.30 7.05 15.47
N ALA A 40 -2.46 6.22 14.43
CA ALA A 40 -1.96 4.85 14.40
C ALA A 40 -0.42 4.78 14.57
N ILE A 41 0.33 5.70 13.94
CA ILE A 41 1.79 5.79 14.08
C ILE A 41 2.18 6.11 15.52
N ARG A 42 1.49 7.03 16.18
CA ARG A 42 1.73 7.36 17.60
C ARG A 42 1.42 6.17 18.50
N ALA A 43 0.31 5.47 18.27
CA ALA A 43 -0.06 4.28 19.03
C ALA A 43 0.99 3.17 18.86
N PHE A 44 1.48 2.94 17.62
CA PHE A 44 2.55 1.99 17.35
C PHE A 44 3.85 2.38 18.06
N LYS A 45 4.28 3.64 17.99
CA LYS A 45 5.47 4.14 18.71
C LYS A 45 5.35 3.96 20.22
N GLY A 46 4.17 4.23 20.79
CA GLY A 46 3.87 3.98 22.20
C GLY A 46 4.00 2.50 22.56
N CYS A 47 3.35 1.62 21.79
CA CYS A 47 3.42 0.18 22.01
C CYS A 47 4.86 -0.35 21.90
N VAL A 48 5.62 0.07 20.89
CA VAL A 48 7.02 -0.37 20.70
C VAL A 48 7.88 0.04 21.88
N LYS A 49 7.65 1.23 22.44
CA LYS A 49 8.37 1.72 23.62
C LYS A 49 8.06 0.91 24.87
N GLU A 50 6.84 0.42 25.03
CA GLU A 50 6.41 -0.31 26.24
C GLU A 50 6.66 -1.83 26.16
N LYS A 51 6.37 -2.45 25.02
CA LYS A 51 6.28 -3.91 24.86
C LYS A 51 7.31 -4.49 23.88
N GLY A 52 8.04 -3.63 23.16
CA GLY A 52 8.92 -4.05 22.08
C GLY A 52 8.19 -4.30 20.75
N GLY A 53 8.94 -4.26 19.65
CA GLY A 53 8.35 -4.22 18.30
C GLY A 53 7.59 -5.47 17.86
N GLU A 54 7.89 -6.64 18.42
CA GLU A 54 7.23 -7.90 18.07
C GLU A 54 5.82 -8.02 18.67
N ALA A 55 5.60 -7.42 19.85
CA ALA A 55 4.32 -7.44 20.54
C ALA A 55 3.26 -6.48 19.94
N CYS A 56 3.68 -5.58 19.03
CA CYS A 56 2.86 -4.51 18.47
C CYS A 56 2.37 -4.82 17.04
N SER A 57 2.05 -6.08 16.76
CA SER A 57 1.66 -6.54 15.42
C SER A 57 0.35 -5.91 14.94
N ALA A 58 -0.60 -5.67 15.85
CA ALA A 58 -1.88 -5.04 15.55
C ALA A 58 -1.71 -3.57 15.16
N GLU A 59 -0.96 -2.80 15.96
CA GLU A 59 -0.66 -1.40 15.71
C GLU A 59 0.19 -1.24 14.45
N ARG A 60 1.14 -2.16 14.21
CA ARG A 60 1.90 -2.22 12.96
C ARG A 60 0.99 -2.42 11.75
N LYS A 61 0.04 -3.37 11.82
CA LYS A 61 -0.94 -3.60 10.74
C LYS A 61 -1.77 -2.35 10.48
N ALA A 62 -2.23 -1.67 11.54
CA ALA A 62 -2.96 -0.41 11.42
C ALA A 62 -2.14 0.71 10.76
N VAL A 63 -0.86 0.86 11.12
CA VAL A 63 0.05 1.82 10.48
C VAL A 63 0.24 1.50 9.00
N VAL A 64 0.52 0.23 8.65
CA VAL A 64 0.73 -0.17 7.26
C VAL A 64 -0.51 0.08 6.41
N LEU A 65 -1.70 -0.28 6.92
CA LEU A 65 -2.96 -0.03 6.23
C LEU A 65 -3.24 1.47 6.06
N GLY A 66 -3.00 2.27 7.10
CA GLY A 66 -3.19 3.72 7.05
C GLY A 66 -2.22 4.41 6.09
N VAL A 67 -0.94 4.04 6.11
CA VAL A 67 0.07 4.56 5.17
C VAL A 67 -0.28 4.15 3.74
N ALA A 68 -0.66 2.89 3.50
CA ALA A 68 -1.04 2.43 2.17
C ALA A 68 -2.26 3.17 1.62
N ALA A 69 -3.30 3.37 2.44
CA ALA A 69 -4.50 4.11 2.05
C ALA A 69 -4.19 5.58 1.74
N ALA A 70 -3.42 6.24 2.60
CA ALA A 70 -3.04 7.64 2.42
C ALA A 70 -2.08 7.84 1.23
N THR A 71 -1.12 6.94 1.03
CA THR A 71 -0.24 6.95 -0.16
C THR A 71 -1.05 6.75 -1.43
N LYS A 72 -2.05 5.87 -1.42
CA LYS A 72 -2.92 5.64 -2.58
C LYS A 72 -3.70 6.91 -2.95
N SER A 73 -4.22 7.66 -1.99
CA SER A 73 -4.96 8.90 -2.28
C SER A 73 -4.04 10.03 -2.74
N GLU A 74 -2.88 10.19 -2.10
CA GLU A 74 -1.96 11.31 -2.37
C GLU A 74 -1.16 11.11 -3.66
N CYS A 75 -0.81 9.85 -3.98
CA CYS A 75 -0.06 9.51 -5.19
C CYS A 75 -0.95 9.03 -6.34
N ALA A 76 -2.28 9.08 -6.21
CA ALA A 76 -3.26 8.72 -7.23
C ALA A 76 -2.93 9.27 -8.64
N PRO A 77 -2.63 10.56 -8.84
CA PRO A 77 -2.38 11.09 -10.18
C PRO A 77 -1.16 10.43 -10.85
N PHE A 78 -0.10 10.15 -10.10
CA PHE A 78 1.09 9.49 -10.65
C PHE A 78 0.86 8.01 -10.96
N VAL A 79 -0.04 7.36 -10.21
CA VAL A 79 -0.44 5.98 -10.44
C VAL A 79 -1.32 5.87 -11.69
N GLU A 80 -2.24 6.81 -11.90
CA GLU A 80 -3.06 6.90 -13.11
C GLU A 80 -2.20 7.18 -14.36
N ASP A 81 -1.21 8.08 -14.26
CA ASP A 81 -0.23 8.31 -15.33
C ASP A 81 0.56 7.03 -15.65
N PHE A 82 1.01 6.29 -14.63
CA PHE A 82 1.69 5.02 -14.82
C PHE A 82 0.80 4.00 -15.54
N PHE A 83 -0.45 3.81 -15.10
CA PHE A 83 -1.36 2.86 -15.72
C PHE A 83 -1.72 3.25 -17.15
N SER A 84 -1.89 4.54 -17.41
CA SER A 84 -2.10 5.08 -18.75
C SER A 84 -0.90 4.75 -19.65
N CYS A 85 0.32 5.00 -19.19
CA CYS A 85 1.53 4.64 -19.92
C CYS A 85 1.69 3.14 -20.12
N PHE A 86 1.37 2.34 -19.09
CA PHE A 86 1.44 0.89 -19.14
C PHE A 86 0.46 0.30 -20.16
N ALA A 87 -0.77 0.81 -20.21
CA ALA A 87 -1.79 0.39 -21.18
C ALA A 87 -1.32 0.59 -22.63
N HIS A 88 -0.52 1.63 -22.87
CA HIS A 88 0.08 1.92 -24.17
C HIS A 88 1.48 1.33 -24.37
N ARG A 89 1.96 0.44 -23.48
CA ARG A 89 3.34 -0.09 -23.52
C ARG A 89 4.41 0.99 -23.65
N TYR A 90 4.19 2.14 -22.99
CA TYR A 90 5.07 3.31 -23.06
C TYR A 90 5.28 3.86 -24.48
N SER A 91 4.33 3.65 -25.41
CA SER A 91 4.43 4.17 -26.78
C SER A 91 4.09 5.65 -26.93
N LEU A 92 3.55 6.29 -25.89
CA LEU A 92 3.22 7.71 -25.91
C LEU A 92 4.48 8.54 -25.62
N SER A 93 4.64 9.68 -26.29
CA SER A 93 5.78 10.59 -26.09
C SER A 93 5.85 11.18 -24.67
N SER A 94 4.73 11.21 -23.96
CA SER A 94 4.63 11.61 -22.56
C SER A 94 5.11 10.54 -21.57
N CYS A 95 5.24 9.28 -22.00
CA CYS A 95 5.60 8.15 -21.17
C CYS A 95 7.10 7.90 -21.20
N ASN A 96 7.81 8.39 -20.20
CA ASN A 96 9.25 8.24 -20.05
C ASN A 96 9.59 7.69 -18.65
N ASP A 97 10.88 7.44 -18.39
CA ASP A 97 11.37 7.01 -17.08
C ASP A 97 10.97 7.95 -15.93
N ALA A 98 10.62 9.21 -16.24
CA ALA A 98 10.14 10.15 -15.23
C ALA A 98 8.76 9.76 -14.68
N THR A 99 7.90 9.05 -15.43
CA THR A 99 6.56 8.64 -14.96
C THR A 99 6.66 7.69 -13.76
N VAL A 100 7.49 6.64 -13.87
CA VAL A 100 7.74 5.70 -12.76
C VAL A 100 8.47 6.42 -11.61
N SER A 101 9.46 7.26 -11.95
CA SER A 101 10.23 8.00 -10.95
C SER A 101 9.36 8.96 -10.13
N LYS A 102 8.39 9.66 -10.74
CA LYS A 102 7.46 10.56 -10.05
C LYS A 102 6.58 9.79 -9.07
N MET A 103 6.07 8.62 -9.48
CA MET A 103 5.28 7.75 -8.62
C MET A 103 6.10 7.30 -7.39
N LEU A 104 7.30 6.76 -7.60
CA LEU A 104 8.15 6.28 -6.50
C LEU A 104 8.58 7.41 -5.56
N LYS A 105 8.93 8.58 -6.11
CA LYS A 105 9.26 9.77 -5.30
C LYS A 105 8.09 10.22 -4.43
N CYS A 106 6.85 10.19 -4.96
CA CYS A 106 5.67 10.51 -4.16
C CYS A 106 5.53 9.54 -2.98
N GLN A 107 5.66 8.23 -3.23
CA GLN A 107 5.58 7.22 -2.17
C GLN A 107 6.65 7.41 -1.09
N GLU A 108 7.90 7.66 -1.50
CA GLU A 108 9.03 7.87 -0.60
C GLU A 108 8.87 9.15 0.24
N GLN A 109 8.57 10.29 -0.40
CA GLN A 109 8.43 11.56 0.31
C GLN A 109 7.23 11.54 1.27
N PHE A 110 6.12 10.96 0.83
CA PHE A 110 4.91 10.91 1.64
C PHE A 110 5.05 9.96 2.83
N SER A 111 5.51 8.72 2.62
CA SER A 111 5.72 7.77 3.71
C SER A 111 6.82 8.24 4.67
N GLY A 112 7.91 8.83 4.16
CA GLY A 112 8.96 9.44 4.97
C GLY A 112 8.42 10.57 5.85
N SER A 113 7.60 11.46 5.29
CA SER A 113 6.97 12.57 6.02
C SER A 113 6.05 12.08 7.14
N LEU A 114 5.30 10.99 6.90
CA LEU A 114 4.42 10.41 7.91
C LEU A 114 5.18 9.74 9.06
N LEU A 115 6.27 9.03 8.75
CA LEU A 115 7.00 8.22 9.73
C LEU A 115 8.05 9.03 10.51
N SER A 116 8.52 10.15 9.96
CA SER A 116 9.58 11.01 10.53
C SER A 116 9.19 11.71 11.84
N LYS A 117 7.90 11.81 12.20
CA LYS A 117 7.43 12.46 13.44
C LYS A 117 6.92 11.45 14.46
#